data_AF-A0AAV4ITL7-F1
#
_entry.id   AF-A0AAV4ITL7-F1
#
_cell.length_a   1.000
_cell.length_b   1.000
_cell.length_c   1.000
_cell.angle_alpha   90.00
_cell.angle_beta   90.00
_cell.angle_gamma   90.00
#
_symmetry.space_group_name_H-M   'P 1'
#
loop_
_entity.id
_entity.type
_entity.pdbx_description
1 polymer ?
#
loop_
_entity_poly.entity_id
_entity_poly.type
_entity_poly.pdbx_seq_one_letter_code
_entity_poly.pdbx_strand_id
1 'polypeptide(L)'
;MPDNDDVETLRNYYILDEFNAYRPYDLWDDSLFVKLRNLIITQVTMLNARRSGEPARLTIREWTDASPNAWIDPQLTEQIKNSQERLLLKNMKLAYQAGKGSRELVPVLFPKDTMGTISKLMERTNCSIHPDNIIALSQHAEFTGPCQRLPLLEGSG
;
A
#
# COMPACT_ATOMS: atom_id res chain seq x y z
N MET A 1 11.42 16.04 -15.49
CA MET A 1 11.37 16.05 -14.02
C MET A 1 10.14 16.85 -13.67
N PRO A 2 9.29 16.41 -12.72
CA PRO A 2 8.11 17.18 -12.35
C PRO A 2 8.53 18.60 -11.95
N ASP A 3 7.74 19.58 -12.35
CA ASP A 3 7.99 20.99 -12.01
C ASP A 3 7.42 21.33 -10.61
N ASN A 4 7.62 22.57 -10.16
CA ASN A 4 7.13 22.97 -8.84
C ASN A 4 5.60 22.91 -8.76
N ASP A 5 4.89 23.13 -9.86
CA ASP A 5 3.43 23.13 -9.91
C ASP A 5 2.90 21.69 -9.77
N ASP A 6 3.58 20.70 -10.36
CA ASP A 6 3.31 19.27 -10.14
C ASP A 6 3.47 18.89 -8.66
N VAL A 7 4.55 19.38 -8.01
CA VAL A 7 4.83 19.11 -6.59
C VAL A 7 3.81 19.78 -5.69
N GLU A 8 3.39 21.01 -6.00
CA GLU A 8 2.34 21.72 -5.28
C GLU A 8 0.98 21.06 -5.46
N THR A 9 0.64 20.63 -6.67
CA THR A 9 -0.61 19.91 -6.96
C THR A 9 -0.68 18.63 -6.14
N LEU A 10 0.41 17.86 -6.10
CA LEU A 10 0.48 16.65 -5.30
C LEU A 10 0.36 16.96 -3.81
N ARG A 11 1.09 17.97 -3.32
CA ARG A 11 1.03 18.38 -1.91
C ARG A 11 -0.38 18.83 -1.53
N ASN A 12 -1.06 19.59 -2.37
CA ASN A 12 -2.43 20.03 -2.15
C ASN A 12 -3.40 18.85 -2.17
N TYR A 13 -3.22 17.90 -3.07
CA TYR A 13 -3.98 16.64 -3.07
C TYR A 13 -3.87 15.93 -1.71
N TYR A 14 -2.65 15.76 -1.17
CA TYR A 14 -2.45 15.19 0.17
C TYR A 14 -3.05 16.04 1.28
N ILE A 15 -2.71 17.32 1.37
CA ILE A 15 -3.12 18.16 2.50
C ILE A 15 -4.64 18.35 2.52
N LEU A 16 -5.29 18.45 1.36
CA LEU A 16 -6.74 18.64 1.30
C LEU A 16 -7.51 17.34 1.50
N ASP A 17 -6.99 16.22 1.00
CA ASP A 17 -7.67 14.93 1.10
C ASP A 17 -7.35 14.19 2.39
N GLU A 18 -6.10 14.10 2.84
CA GLU A 18 -5.69 13.33 4.04
C GLU A 18 -6.29 13.92 5.33
N PHE A 19 -6.42 15.25 5.42
CA PHE A 19 -7.02 15.94 6.58
C PHE A 19 -8.55 15.84 6.65
N ASN A 20 -9.23 15.50 5.55
CA ASN A 20 -10.70 15.43 5.47
C ASN A 20 -11.23 14.05 5.04
N ALA A 21 -10.34 13.06 4.85
CA ALA A 21 -10.61 11.87 4.06
C ALA A 21 -11.60 10.89 4.69
N TYR A 22 -11.67 10.84 6.02
CA TYR A 22 -12.54 9.91 6.71
C TYR A 22 -12.98 10.46 8.05
N ARG A 23 -14.22 10.95 8.12
CA ARG A 23 -14.91 11.22 9.37
C ARG A 23 -15.71 9.98 9.77
N PRO A 24 -15.88 9.70 11.07
CA PRO A 24 -16.63 8.52 11.54
C PRO A 24 -18.06 8.38 11.00
N TYR A 25 -18.63 9.48 10.50
CA TYR A 25 -20.00 9.56 9.99
C TYR A 25 -20.08 9.57 8.45
N ASP A 26 -18.96 9.54 7.74
CA ASP A 26 -18.98 9.51 6.28
C ASP A 26 -19.49 8.13 5.81
N LEU A 27 -20.32 8.14 4.76
CA LEU A 27 -20.83 6.92 4.15
C LEU A 27 -19.67 6.14 3.52
N TRP A 28 -19.55 4.87 3.91
CA TRP A 28 -18.56 3.98 3.31
C TRP A 28 -19.05 3.43 1.97
N ASP A 29 -18.73 4.12 0.89
CA ASP A 29 -19.12 3.81 -0.48
C ASP A 29 -17.92 3.68 -1.44
N ASP A 30 -18.21 3.37 -2.70
CA ASP A 30 -17.22 3.21 -3.76
C ASP A 30 -16.36 4.46 -4.01
N SER A 31 -16.93 5.65 -3.81
CA SER A 31 -16.25 6.92 -4.04
C SER A 31 -15.20 7.15 -2.96
N LEU A 32 -15.61 6.98 -1.69
CA LEU A 32 -14.73 7.12 -0.54
C LEU A 32 -13.64 6.05 -0.55
N PHE A 33 -13.99 4.82 -0.92
CA PHE A 33 -13.02 3.73 -1.11
C PHE A 33 -11.93 4.10 -2.10
N VAL A 34 -12.30 4.53 -3.32
CA VAL A 34 -11.34 4.88 -4.38
C VAL A 34 -10.46 6.04 -3.95
N LYS A 35 -11.04 7.04 -3.30
CA LYS A 35 -10.32 8.20 -2.80
C LYS A 35 -9.23 7.81 -1.81
N LEU A 36 -9.59 7.06 -0.76
CA LEU A 36 -8.64 6.59 0.25
C LEU A 36 -7.58 5.66 -0.36
N ARG A 37 -7.99 4.76 -1.25
CA ARG A 37 -7.08 3.83 -1.94
C ARG A 37 -6.04 4.56 -2.78
N ASN A 38 -6.43 5.58 -3.53
CA ASN A 38 -5.53 6.38 -4.35
C ASN A 38 -4.56 7.20 -3.49
N LEU A 39 -5.03 7.76 -2.38
CA LEU A 39 -4.18 8.48 -1.43
C LEU A 39 -3.09 7.58 -0.85
N ILE A 40 -3.45 6.39 -0.37
CA ILE A 40 -2.49 5.40 0.14
C ILE A 40 -1.48 4.98 -0.93
N ILE A 41 -1.94 4.63 -2.13
CA ILE A 41 -1.04 4.17 -3.20
C ILE A 41 -0.06 5.27 -3.59
N THR A 42 -0.53 6.51 -3.69
CA THR A 42 0.33 7.64 -3.99
C THR A 42 1.42 7.75 -2.92
N GLN A 43 1.07 7.57 -1.64
CA GLN A 43 2.00 7.83 -0.52
C GLN A 43 3.08 6.78 -0.47
N VAL A 44 2.66 5.52 -0.59
CA VAL A 44 3.56 4.38 -0.61
C VAL A 44 4.43 4.40 -1.87
N THR A 45 3.89 4.81 -3.02
CA THR A 45 4.67 4.94 -4.26
C THR A 45 5.76 6.00 -4.12
N MET A 46 5.41 7.18 -3.61
CA MET A 46 6.35 8.28 -3.41
C MET A 46 7.44 7.93 -2.39
N LEU A 47 7.08 7.31 -1.26
CA LEU A 47 8.03 6.99 -0.19
C LEU A 47 8.99 5.87 -0.56
N ASN A 48 8.54 4.90 -1.36
CA ASN A 48 9.38 3.76 -1.70
C ASN A 48 10.15 3.94 -3.01
N ALA A 49 9.94 5.07 -3.72
CA ALA A 49 10.48 5.31 -5.06
C ALA A 49 10.22 4.13 -6.04
N ARG A 50 9.10 3.41 -5.84
CA ARG A 50 8.74 2.24 -6.64
C ARG A 50 7.91 2.65 -7.84
N ARG A 51 7.89 1.81 -8.88
CA ARG A 51 6.93 1.98 -9.97
C ARG A 51 5.52 1.80 -9.40
N SER A 52 4.59 2.66 -9.81
CA SER A 52 3.21 2.76 -9.30
C SER A 52 2.41 1.44 -9.29
N GLY A 53 2.85 0.43 -10.04
CA GLY A 53 2.24 -0.90 -10.06
C GLY A 53 2.73 -1.90 -9.00
N GLU A 54 3.73 -1.59 -8.19
CA GLU A 54 4.25 -2.52 -7.17
C GLU A 54 3.54 -2.41 -5.82
N PRO A 55 3.34 -1.21 -5.21
CA PRO A 55 2.53 -1.06 -4.00
C PRO A 55 1.09 -1.57 -4.17
N ALA A 56 0.52 -1.39 -5.35
CA ALA A 56 -0.84 -1.85 -5.69
C ALA A 56 -1.00 -3.38 -5.74
N ARG A 57 0.09 -4.15 -5.62
CA ARG A 57 0.07 -5.62 -5.58
C ARG A 57 0.00 -6.20 -4.17
N LEU A 58 0.00 -5.34 -3.14
CA LEU A 58 -0.10 -5.79 -1.75
C LEU A 58 -1.31 -6.70 -1.63
N THR A 59 -1.07 -7.97 -1.29
CA THR A 59 -2.16 -8.90 -1.03
C THR A 59 -2.68 -8.73 0.39
N ILE A 60 -3.93 -9.11 0.63
CA ILE A 60 -4.51 -9.15 1.97
C ILE A 60 -3.65 -9.99 2.89
N ARG A 61 -3.16 -11.14 2.42
CA ARG A 61 -2.28 -12.01 3.20
C ARG A 61 -0.97 -11.32 3.61
N GLU A 62 -0.25 -10.71 2.66
CA GLU A 62 0.99 -9.98 2.95
C GLU A 62 0.76 -8.84 3.94
N TRP A 63 -0.39 -8.16 3.84
CA TRP A 63 -0.79 -7.13 4.80
C TRP A 63 -1.12 -7.72 6.18
N THR A 64 -1.91 -8.78 6.25
CA THR A 64 -2.26 -9.45 7.51
C THR A 64 -1.04 -10.01 8.21
N ASP A 65 -0.07 -10.54 7.46
CA ASP A 65 1.21 -11.01 7.99
C ASP A 65 2.06 -9.84 8.53
N ALA A 66 2.02 -8.66 7.88
CA ALA A 66 2.76 -7.47 8.31
C ALA A 66 2.10 -6.66 9.45
N SER A 67 0.76 -6.71 9.54
CA SER A 67 -0.06 -5.91 10.46
C SER A 67 0.29 -6.09 11.96
N PRO A 68 0.48 -7.32 12.50
CA PRO A 68 0.72 -7.56 13.94
C PRO A 68 2.12 -7.19 14.45
N ASN A 69 2.67 -6.07 13.99
CA ASN A 69 3.97 -5.46 14.34
C ASN A 69 5.18 -6.03 13.59
N ALA A 70 5.09 -6.05 12.25
CA ALA A 70 6.25 -6.35 11.45
C ALA A 70 7.26 -5.17 11.34
N TRP A 71 8.36 -5.27 12.11
CA TRP A 71 9.73 -5.35 11.58
C TRP A 71 10.45 -4.06 11.16
N ILE A 72 10.26 -2.96 11.87
CA ILE A 72 11.43 -2.12 12.19
C ILE A 72 11.74 -2.39 13.65
N ASP A 73 12.84 -3.10 13.93
CA ASP A 73 13.28 -3.39 15.29
C ASP A 73 13.51 -2.07 16.04
N PRO A 74 12.73 -1.78 17.10
CA PRO A 74 12.92 -0.58 17.88
C PRO A 74 14.36 -0.46 18.42
N GLN A 75 15.00 -1.59 18.73
CA GLN A 75 16.38 -1.64 19.22
C GLN A 75 17.38 -1.22 18.13
N LEU A 76 17.18 -1.65 16.88
CA LEU A 76 18.00 -1.18 15.75
C LEU A 76 17.76 0.31 15.47
N THR A 77 16.52 0.77 15.64
CA THR A 77 16.18 2.19 15.43
C THR A 77 16.87 3.09 16.46
N GLU A 78 17.01 2.63 17.71
CA GLU A 78 17.71 3.37 18.77
C GLU A 78 19.20 3.58 18.50
N GLN A 79 19.82 2.73 17.68
CA GLN A 79 21.23 2.82 17.29
C GLN A 79 21.50 3.89 16.22
N ILE A 80 20.45 4.42 15.57
CA ILE A 80 20.57 5.42 14.50
C ILE A 80 21.01 6.76 15.08
N LYS A 81 22.20 7.24 14.70
CA LYS A 81 22.79 8.47 15.26
C LYS A 81 22.00 9.73 14.90
N ASN A 82 21.46 9.80 13.68
CA ASN A 82 20.65 10.93 13.23
C ASN A 82 19.26 10.89 13.90
N SER A 83 18.90 11.95 14.62
CA SER A 83 17.63 12.05 15.35
C SER A 83 16.40 12.13 14.44
N GLN A 84 16.53 12.78 13.27
CA GLN A 84 15.44 12.93 12.30
C GLN A 84 15.17 11.60 11.60
N GLU A 85 16.23 10.90 11.18
CA GLU A 85 16.12 9.57 10.58
C GLU A 85 15.54 8.55 11.56
N ARG A 86 16.00 8.60 12.82
CA ARG A 86 15.44 7.79 13.90
C ARG A 86 13.95 8.03 14.09
N LEU A 87 13.52 9.30 14.12
CA LEU A 87 12.11 9.66 14.28
C LEU A 87 11.28 9.20 13.07
N LEU A 88 11.81 9.38 11.85
CA LEU A 88 11.16 8.95 10.62
C LEU A 88 10.91 7.44 10.65
N LEU A 89 11.93 6.63 10.89
CA LEU A 89 11.81 5.16 10.91
C LEU A 89 10.93 4.67 12.07
N LYS A 90 10.95 5.35 13.23
CA LYS A 90 10.00 5.09 14.32
C LYS A 90 8.55 5.30 13.90
N ASN A 91 8.27 6.11 12.87
CA ASN A 91 6.93 6.39 12.36
C ASN A 91 6.59 5.63 11.08
N MET A 92 7.39 4.62 10.72
CA MET A 92 7.12 3.74 9.58
C MET A 92 6.81 2.32 10.05
N LYS A 93 6.20 1.55 9.15
CA LYS A 93 5.99 0.10 9.19
C LYS A 93 6.64 -0.52 7.96
N LEU A 94 7.11 -1.76 8.09
CA LEU A 94 7.72 -2.51 7.00
C LEU A 94 6.82 -3.69 6.62
N ALA A 95 6.50 -3.80 5.34
CA ALA A 95 5.91 -5.01 4.77
C ALA A 95 6.84 -5.58 3.70
N TYR A 96 6.59 -6.82 3.30
CA TYR A 96 7.32 -7.48 2.24
C TYR A 96 6.36 -7.88 1.13
N GLN A 97 6.74 -7.59 -0.11
CA GLN A 97 5.97 -7.94 -1.31
C GLN A 97 6.82 -8.78 -2.24
N ALA A 98 6.20 -9.64 -3.05
CA ALA A 98 6.92 -10.34 -4.11
C ALA A 98 7.47 -9.36 -5.17
N GLY A 99 8.77 -9.49 -5.50
CA GLY A 99 9.43 -8.74 -6.56
C GLY A 99 9.00 -9.16 -7.97
N LYS A 100 9.27 -8.32 -8.97
CA LYS A 100 8.99 -8.67 -10.38
C LYS A 100 9.91 -9.80 -10.84
N GLY A 101 9.34 -10.96 -11.19
CA GLY A 101 10.06 -12.07 -11.84
C GLY A 101 10.98 -12.87 -10.92
N SER A 102 11.05 -12.54 -9.63
CA SER A 102 11.77 -13.31 -8.61
C SER A 102 10.79 -13.78 -7.53
N ARG A 103 11.16 -14.86 -6.82
CA ARG A 103 10.48 -15.25 -5.57
C ARG A 103 10.98 -14.44 -4.36
N GLU A 104 11.82 -13.44 -4.60
CA GLU A 104 12.43 -12.65 -3.54
C GLU A 104 11.46 -11.59 -3.05
N LEU A 105 11.36 -11.52 -1.73
CA LEU A 105 10.56 -10.54 -1.02
C LEU A 105 11.32 -9.21 -0.97
N VAL A 106 10.63 -8.14 -1.35
CA VAL A 106 11.16 -6.77 -1.33
C VAL A 106 10.45 -5.94 -0.27
N PRO A 107 11.20 -5.17 0.55
CA PRO A 107 10.62 -4.34 1.59
C PRO A 107 9.79 -3.19 1.00
N VAL A 108 8.75 -2.81 1.73
CA VAL A 108 7.90 -1.65 1.47
C VAL A 108 7.62 -0.94 2.79
N LEU A 109 7.90 0.36 2.81
CA LEU A 109 7.64 1.24 3.94
C LEU A 109 6.25 1.85 3.84
N PHE A 110 5.54 1.81 4.95
CA PHE A 110 4.22 2.42 5.14
C PHE A 110 4.27 3.39 6.33
N PRO A 111 3.81 4.63 6.19
CA PRO A 111 3.64 5.52 7.34
C PRO A 111 2.64 4.96 8.36
N LYS A 112 2.92 5.12 9.67
CA LYS A 112 2.07 4.53 10.72
C LYS A 112 0.64 5.07 10.76
N ASP A 113 0.44 6.32 10.38
CA ASP A 113 -0.86 6.98 10.26
C ASP A 113 -1.75 6.33 9.17
N THR A 114 -1.15 5.78 8.11
CA THR A 114 -1.90 5.08 7.05
C THR A 114 -2.53 3.76 7.48
N MET A 115 -2.08 3.17 8.59
CA MET A 115 -2.50 1.84 9.03
C MET A 115 -4.01 1.74 9.26
N GLY A 116 -4.62 2.79 9.83
CA GLY A 116 -6.06 2.85 10.06
C GLY A 116 -6.82 2.86 8.74
N THR A 117 -6.37 3.68 7.79
CA THR A 117 -6.94 3.77 6.44
C THR A 117 -6.82 2.45 5.67
N ILE A 118 -5.65 1.80 5.70
CA ILE A 118 -5.46 0.50 5.04
C ILE A 118 -6.35 -0.57 5.68
N SER A 119 -6.49 -0.56 7.01
CA SER A 119 -7.41 -1.48 7.71
C SER A 119 -8.86 -1.24 7.28
N LYS A 120 -9.28 0.02 7.15
CA LYS A 120 -10.61 0.38 6.67
C LYS A 120 -10.85 -0.05 5.22
N LEU A 121 -9.85 0.09 4.35
CA LEU A 121 -9.89 -0.41 2.97
C LEU A 121 -10.08 -1.94 2.88
N MET A 122 -9.83 -2.70 3.96
CA MET A 122 -10.12 -4.14 3.98
C MET A 122 -11.63 -4.42 4.19
N GLU A 123 -12.41 -3.45 4.70
CA GLU A 123 -13.86 -3.56 4.90
C GLU A 123 -14.64 -3.34 3.58
N ARG A 124 -14.32 -4.13 2.57
CA ARG A 124 -14.77 -3.92 1.18
C ARG A 124 -16.16 -4.49 0.83
N THR A 125 -16.93 -4.97 1.82
CA THR A 125 -18.23 -5.63 1.57
C THR A 125 -19.27 -4.72 0.95
N ASN A 126 -19.16 -3.40 1.20
CA ASN A 126 -20.07 -2.39 0.66
C ASN A 126 -19.52 -1.73 -0.60
N CYS A 127 -18.40 -2.22 -1.13
CA CYS A 127 -17.73 -1.68 -2.30
C CYS A 127 -17.84 -2.67 -3.47
N SER A 128 -17.71 -2.16 -4.70
CA SER A 128 -17.73 -2.94 -5.95
C SER A 128 -16.45 -3.76 -6.17
N ILE A 129 -16.05 -4.55 -5.16
CA ILE A 129 -14.89 -5.44 -5.16
C ILE A 129 -15.36 -6.88 -4.99
N HIS A 130 -14.89 -7.74 -5.89
CA HIS A 130 -15.20 -9.16 -5.84
C HIS A 130 -14.69 -9.80 -4.52
N PRO A 131 -15.49 -10.62 -3.81
CA PRO A 131 -15.09 -11.23 -2.54
C PRO A 131 -13.77 -12.00 -2.59
N ASP A 132 -13.51 -12.68 -3.70
CA ASP A 132 -12.29 -13.50 -3.91
C ASP A 132 -11.05 -12.70 -4.33
N ASN A 133 -11.17 -11.38 -4.52
CA ASN A 133 -10.03 -10.56 -4.91
C ASN A 133 -8.98 -10.55 -3.78
N ILE A 134 -7.76 -11.01 -4.02
CA ILE A 134 -6.75 -11.09 -2.95
C ILE A 134 -5.96 -9.80 -2.76
N ILE A 135 -6.14 -8.80 -3.63
CA ILE A 135 -5.40 -7.54 -3.61
C ILE A 135 -6.02 -6.60 -2.57
N ALA A 136 -5.20 -6.16 -1.62
CA ALA A 136 -5.57 -5.26 -0.52
C ALA A 136 -5.97 -3.87 -1.05
N LEU A 137 -5.18 -3.31 -1.98
CA LEU A 137 -5.39 -1.97 -2.55
C LEU A 137 -5.98 -2.04 -3.97
N SER A 138 -6.99 -2.90 -4.15
CA SER A 138 -7.59 -3.18 -5.47
C SER A 138 -8.21 -1.94 -6.11
N GLN A 139 -8.23 -1.91 -7.44
CA GLN A 139 -9.16 -1.06 -8.20
C GLN A 139 -10.52 -1.75 -8.30
N HIS A 140 -11.58 -0.97 -8.55
CA HIS A 140 -12.92 -1.49 -8.80
C HIS A 140 -12.93 -2.53 -9.93
N ALA A 141 -13.75 -3.57 -9.74
CA ALA A 141 -14.21 -4.51 -10.76
C ALA A 141 -13.20 -5.14 -11.75
N GLU A 142 -11.92 -5.26 -11.43
CA GLU A 142 -11.06 -6.23 -12.12
C GLU A 142 -11.00 -7.53 -11.34
N PHE A 143 -11.84 -8.48 -11.73
CA PHE A 143 -11.67 -9.89 -11.45
C PHE A 143 -10.32 -10.32 -12.04
N THR A 144 -9.27 -10.31 -11.22
CA THR A 144 -8.08 -11.10 -11.52
C THR A 144 -8.43 -12.53 -11.14
N GLY A 145 -9.05 -13.24 -12.09
CA GLY A 145 -9.23 -14.69 -12.00
C GLY A 145 -7.90 -15.37 -11.67
N PRO A 146 -7.92 -16.63 -11.22
CA PRO A 146 -6.72 -17.33 -10.77
C PRO A 146 -5.64 -17.17 -11.82
N CYS A 147 -4.51 -16.59 -11.41
CA CYS A 147 -3.31 -16.45 -12.20
C CYS A 147 -3.06 -17.79 -12.90
N GLN A 148 -3.41 -17.87 -14.19
CA GLN A 148 -3.10 -19.05 -14.99
C GLN A 148 -1.58 -19.15 -14.95
N ARG A 149 -1.08 -20.15 -14.21
CA ARG A 149 0.29 -20.60 -14.37
C ARG A 149 0.46 -20.84 -15.86
N LEU A 150 1.29 -20.03 -16.50
CA LEU A 150 1.83 -20.36 -17.81
C LEU A 150 2.30 -21.81 -17.72
N PRO A 151 1.82 -22.73 -18.58
CA PRO A 151 2.32 -24.08 -18.58
C PRO A 151 3.82 -24.00 -18.82
N LEU A 152 4.59 -24.54 -17.86
CA LEU A 152 5.98 -24.87 -18.10
C LEU A 152 5.96 -25.79 -19.33
N LEU A 153 6.69 -25.39 -20.36
CA LEU A 153 6.98 -26.23 -21.51
C LEU A 153 7.60 -27.52 -20.96
N GLU A 154 6.81 -28.58 -20.87
CA GLU A 154 7.34 -29.92 -20.73
C GLU A 154 7.99 -30.26 -22.06
N GLY A 155 9.32 -30.31 -22.06
CA GLY A 155 10.09 -30.90 -23.13
C GLY A 155 9.71 -32.36 -23.27
N SER A 156 9.00 -32.68 -24.35
CA SER A 156 9.07 -33.98 -25.01
C SER A 156 10.31 -33.89 -25.92
N GLY A 157 11.32 -34.75 -25.82
CA GLY A 157 11.17 -36.20 -25.83
C GLY A 157 11.25 -36.64 -27.29
#